data_AF-A0A1Q6DHQ2-F1
#
_entry.id   AF-A0A1Q6DHQ2-F1
#
_cell.length_a   1.000
_cell.length_b   1.000
_cell.length_c   1.000
_cell.angle_alpha   90.00
_cell.angle_beta   90.00
_cell.angle_gamma   90.00
#
_symmetry.space_group_name_H-M   'P 1'
#
loop_
_entity.id
_entity.type
_entity.pdbx_description
1 polymer ?
#
loop_
_entity_poly.entity_id
_entity_poly.type
_entity_poly.pdbx_seq_one_letter_code
_entity_poly.pdbx_strand_id
1 'polypeptide(L)'
;MSSLKAIEKRVFEDLFGMASGYVLDFSNNTFAEFFRETVNIDIYAPKYDFNGDSKAKRLRAFWETESDALVGKVLTGLLEVWQYNAARNGQTNDSPQYKQAAGIVARLTGKQPDPVATEQEFLHRHYQNISIKNLSIDPNLVPVLESRLAEAQHCLASAPLATIFLCGSILEGILLGVALQKPKEFNQAAIADLSGVRK
;
A
#
# COMPACT_ATOMS: atom_id res chain seq x y z
N MET A 1 7.95 22.58 11.47
CA MET A 1 6.50 22.78 11.62
C MET A 1 5.79 22.18 10.42
N SER A 2 4.77 21.34 10.67
CA SER A 2 3.97 20.76 9.61
C SER A 2 3.03 21.79 8.97
N SER A 3 2.61 21.51 7.73
CA SER A 3 1.63 22.27 6.96
C SER A 3 0.17 21.91 7.32
N LEU A 4 -0.04 21.18 8.43
CA LEU A 4 -1.36 20.80 8.93
C LEU A 4 -2.22 22.03 9.25
N LYS A 5 -3.39 22.11 8.60
CA LYS A 5 -4.39 23.15 8.86
C LYS A 5 -5.12 22.88 10.18
N ALA A 6 -5.66 23.93 10.79
CA ALA A 6 -6.41 23.80 12.05
C ALA A 6 -7.58 22.79 11.96
N ILE A 7 -8.29 22.77 10.83
CA ILE A 7 -9.37 21.80 10.61
C ILE A 7 -8.86 20.35 10.49
N GLU A 8 -7.68 20.17 9.89
CA GLU A 8 -7.06 18.85 9.73
C GLU A 8 -6.56 18.32 11.09
N LYS A 9 -6.00 19.19 11.94
CA LYS A 9 -5.68 18.85 13.34
C LYS A 9 -6.91 18.35 14.08
N ARG A 10 -8.07 19.01 13.93
CA ARG A 10 -9.33 18.56 14.55
C ARG A 10 -9.79 17.18 14.07
N VAL A 11 -9.65 16.89 12.78
CA VAL A 11 -9.97 15.55 12.23
C VAL A 11 -9.17 14.47 12.95
N PHE A 12 -7.86 14.66 13.15
CA PHE A 12 -7.03 13.71 13.89
C PHE A 12 -7.35 13.66 15.38
N GLU A 13 -7.64 14.81 16.01
CA GLU A 13 -8.03 14.86 17.42
C GLU A 13 -9.32 14.09 17.70
N ASP A 14 -10.32 14.23 16.82
CA ASP A 14 -11.58 13.52 16.92
C ASP A 14 -11.37 12.02 16.67
N LEU A 15 -10.64 11.67 15.61
CA LEU A 15 -10.39 10.27 15.22
C LEU A 15 -9.59 9.50 16.28
N PHE A 16 -8.61 10.16 16.91
CA PHE A 16 -7.74 9.55 17.91
C PHE A 16 -8.24 9.75 19.36
N GLY A 17 -9.41 10.36 19.56
CA GLY A 17 -10.02 10.52 20.89
C GLY A 17 -9.22 11.43 21.83
N MET A 18 -8.71 12.55 21.32
CA MET A 18 -7.73 13.41 22.02
C MET A 18 -8.32 14.44 22.98
N ALA A 19 -9.65 14.54 23.07
CA ALA A 19 -10.34 15.55 23.88
C ALA A 19 -9.98 15.49 25.38
N SER A 20 -9.79 14.28 25.92
CA SER A 20 -9.45 14.04 27.34
C SER A 20 -7.95 14.01 27.62
N GLY A 21 -7.10 14.25 26.61
CA GLY A 21 -5.64 14.20 26.75
C GLY A 21 -5.01 12.84 26.41
N TYR A 22 -5.82 11.83 26.08
CA TYR A 22 -5.38 10.52 25.60
C TYR A 22 -5.12 10.53 24.08
N VAL A 23 -4.52 9.47 23.56
CA VAL A 23 -4.34 9.24 22.12
C VAL A 23 -4.57 7.75 21.91
N LEU A 24 -5.67 7.38 21.26
CA LEU A 24 -6.11 5.98 21.13
C LEU A 24 -6.09 5.25 22.49
N ASP A 25 -5.61 4.01 22.51
CA ASP A 25 -5.44 3.15 23.69
C ASP A 25 -3.99 3.16 24.23
N PHE A 26 -3.16 4.12 23.82
CA PHE A 26 -1.76 4.17 24.28
C PHE A 26 -1.62 4.51 25.76
N SER A 27 -0.73 3.78 26.44
CA SER A 27 -0.13 4.19 27.70
C SER A 27 1.01 5.18 27.45
N ASN A 28 1.54 5.83 28.49
CA ASN A 28 2.67 6.75 28.28
C ASN A 28 3.91 6.03 27.75
N ASN A 29 4.19 4.82 28.25
CA ASN A 29 5.33 4.00 27.84
C ASN A 29 5.20 3.53 26.40
N THR A 30 4.03 2.96 26.04
CA THR A 30 3.80 2.48 24.67
C THR A 30 3.75 3.61 23.65
N PHE A 31 3.31 4.81 24.06
CA PHE A 31 3.37 6.00 23.21
C PHE A 31 4.82 6.46 22.96
N ALA A 32 5.66 6.46 23.99
CA ALA A 32 7.09 6.76 23.83
C ALA A 32 7.78 5.77 22.90
N GLU A 33 7.52 4.47 23.10
CA GLU A 33 8.07 3.40 22.28
C GLU A 33 7.65 3.54 20.81
N PHE A 34 6.36 3.75 20.55
CA PHE A 34 5.84 4.00 19.21
C PHE A 34 6.58 5.14 18.48
N PHE A 35 6.84 6.26 19.15
CA PHE A 35 7.59 7.38 18.57
C PHE A 35 9.07 7.04 18.33
N ARG A 36 9.71 6.30 19.23
CA ARG A 36 11.10 5.85 19.07
C ARG A 36 11.23 4.90 17.89
N GLU A 37 10.32 3.94 17.74
CA GLU A 37 10.34 2.99 16.62
C GLU A 37 10.01 3.66 15.29
N THR A 38 9.02 4.56 15.27
CA THR A 38 8.53 5.15 14.02
C THR A 38 9.49 6.21 13.48
N VAL A 39 9.98 7.11 14.33
CA VAL A 39 10.77 8.29 13.90
C VAL A 39 12.05 8.52 14.72
N ASN A 40 12.40 7.62 15.65
CA ASN A 40 13.56 7.76 16.53
C ASN A 40 13.56 9.08 17.33
N ILE A 41 12.39 9.44 17.86
CA ILE A 41 12.18 10.67 18.64
C ILE A 41 11.63 10.30 20.02
N ASP A 42 12.14 10.95 21.06
CA ASP A 42 11.50 10.95 22.38
C ASP A 42 10.43 12.04 22.45
N ILE A 43 9.16 11.63 22.41
CA ILE A 43 8.00 12.53 22.44
C ILE A 43 7.82 13.24 23.79
N TYR A 44 8.47 12.77 24.85
CA TYR A 44 8.45 13.42 26.17
C TYR A 44 9.65 14.33 26.41
N ALA A 45 10.55 14.48 25.43
CA ALA A 45 11.64 15.44 25.51
C ALA A 45 11.11 16.87 25.81
N PRO A 46 11.88 17.72 26.51
CA PRO A 46 11.45 19.08 26.85
C PRO A 46 11.00 19.92 25.65
N LYS A 47 11.55 19.67 24.45
CA LYS A 47 11.11 20.38 23.23
C LYS A 47 9.62 20.24 22.89
N TYR A 48 8.90 19.28 23.48
CA TYR A 48 7.48 19.05 23.24
C TYR A 48 6.58 19.34 24.46
N ASP A 49 7.11 19.93 25.54
CA ASP A 49 6.37 20.17 26.78
C ASP A 49 5.60 21.51 26.81
N PHE A 50 5.81 22.39 25.83
CA PHE A 50 5.29 23.77 25.85
C PHE A 50 3.76 23.88 25.82
N ASN A 51 3.06 22.83 25.39
CA ASN A 51 1.59 22.74 25.42
C ASN A 51 1.07 21.99 26.67
N GLY A 52 1.97 21.51 27.53
CA GLY A 52 1.74 20.69 28.72
C GLY A 52 2.04 19.20 28.49
N ASP A 53 1.83 18.39 29.53
CA ASP A 53 2.45 17.07 29.63
C ASP A 53 1.59 15.86 29.23
N SER A 54 0.32 16.06 28.84
CA SER A 54 -0.49 14.93 28.37
C SER A 54 -0.06 14.46 26.98
N LYS A 55 -0.26 13.17 26.65
CA LYS A 55 0.06 12.60 25.34
C LYS A 55 -0.49 13.43 24.19
N ALA A 56 -1.75 13.84 24.29
CA ALA A 56 -2.36 14.68 23.26
C ALA A 56 -1.68 16.04 23.12
N LYS A 57 -1.26 16.66 24.23
CA LYS A 57 -0.52 17.93 24.22
C LYS A 57 0.87 17.77 23.62
N ARG A 58 1.58 16.68 23.97
CA ARG A 58 2.87 16.31 23.36
C ARG A 58 2.73 16.07 21.85
N LEU A 59 1.66 15.39 21.41
CA LEU A 59 1.37 15.15 19.99
C LEU A 59 1.10 16.46 19.23
N ARG A 60 0.33 17.39 19.81
CA ARG A 60 0.12 18.74 19.23
C ARG A 60 1.42 19.52 19.10
N ALA A 61 2.25 19.50 20.14
CA ALA A 61 3.57 20.12 20.12
C ALA A 61 4.48 19.52 19.03
N PHE A 62 4.41 18.20 18.84
CA PHE A 62 5.11 17.51 17.75
C PHE A 62 4.64 17.98 16.37
N TRP A 63 3.34 18.13 16.13
CA TRP A 63 2.80 18.68 14.87
C TRP A 63 3.30 20.09 14.57
N GLU A 64 3.48 20.91 15.60
CA GLU A 64 3.94 22.30 15.49
C GLU A 64 5.45 22.41 15.33
N THR A 65 6.21 21.43 15.81
CA THR A 65 7.67 21.48 15.81
C THR A 65 8.25 20.82 14.56
N GLU A 66 7.80 19.61 14.22
CA GLU A 66 8.47 18.73 13.27
C GLU A 66 8.02 18.96 11.81
N SER A 67 8.66 18.30 10.85
CA SER A 67 8.39 18.43 9.41
C SER A 67 7.20 17.57 8.95
N ASP A 68 6.63 17.89 7.78
CA ASP A 68 5.55 17.10 7.17
C ASP A 68 5.92 15.63 6.97
N ALA A 69 7.17 15.33 6.66
CA ALA A 69 7.63 13.95 6.49
C ALA A 69 7.55 13.15 7.81
N LEU A 70 8.01 13.73 8.92
CA LEU A 70 7.97 13.07 10.24
C LEU A 70 6.54 13.00 10.77
N VAL A 71 5.80 14.09 10.65
CA VAL A 71 4.39 14.15 11.08
C VAL A 71 3.54 13.18 10.27
N GLY A 72 3.73 13.15 8.95
CA GLY A 72 3.08 12.19 8.06
C GLY A 72 3.36 10.74 8.47
N LYS A 73 4.63 10.38 8.72
CA LYS A 73 5.01 9.02 9.13
C LYS A 73 4.36 8.59 10.45
N VAL A 74 4.35 9.47 11.45
CA VAL A 74 3.69 9.21 12.74
C VAL A 74 2.19 9.07 12.57
N LEU A 75 1.55 9.96 11.81
CA LEU A 75 0.12 9.89 11.55
C LEU A 75 -0.27 8.64 10.75
N THR A 76 0.56 8.16 9.82
CA THR A 76 0.38 6.87 9.16
C THR A 76 0.32 5.73 10.18
N GLY A 77 1.31 5.64 11.07
CA GLY A 77 1.33 4.59 12.09
C GLY A 77 0.14 4.67 13.06
N LEU A 78 -0.29 5.87 13.44
CA LEU A 78 -1.48 6.05 14.29
C LEU A 78 -2.77 5.63 13.58
N LEU A 79 -2.88 5.86 12.26
CA LEU A 79 -4.01 5.37 11.46
C LEU A 79 -4.04 3.84 11.36
N GLU A 80 -2.88 3.19 11.26
CA GLU A 80 -2.78 1.72 11.27
C GLU A 80 -3.25 1.13 12.62
N VAL A 81 -2.83 1.74 13.74
CA VAL A 81 -3.30 1.33 15.08
C VAL A 81 -4.81 1.55 15.22
N TRP A 82 -5.31 2.69 14.74
CA TRP A 82 -6.76 2.95 14.75
C TRP A 82 -7.53 1.88 13.96
N GLN A 83 -7.07 1.49 12.76
CA GLN A 83 -7.70 0.44 11.95
C GLN A 83 -7.68 -0.92 12.66
N TYR A 84 -6.56 -1.28 13.27
CA TYR A 84 -6.44 -2.50 14.04
C TYR A 84 -7.45 -2.55 15.19
N ASN A 85 -7.61 -1.45 15.93
CA ASN A 85 -8.59 -1.33 17.00
C ASN A 85 -10.03 -1.35 16.48
N ALA A 86 -10.32 -0.69 15.36
CA ALA A 86 -11.62 -0.68 14.72
C ALA A 86 -12.05 -2.10 14.30
N ALA A 87 -11.15 -2.85 13.65
CA ALA A 87 -11.40 -4.23 13.23
C ALA A 87 -11.71 -5.16 14.42
N ARG A 88 -10.98 -5.00 15.54
CA ARG A 88 -11.24 -5.76 16.78
C ARG A 88 -12.59 -5.45 17.41
N ASN A 89 -13.06 -4.21 17.26
CA ASN A 89 -14.34 -3.76 17.81
C ASN A 89 -15.53 -4.00 16.85
N GLY A 90 -15.31 -4.71 15.73
CA GLY A 90 -16.35 -4.97 14.73
C GLY A 90 -16.79 -3.73 13.95
N GLN A 91 -15.99 -2.65 13.97
CA GLN A 91 -16.23 -1.46 13.17
C GLN A 91 -15.66 -1.66 11.76
N THR A 92 -16.38 -1.20 10.74
CA THR A 92 -15.92 -1.29 9.35
C THR A 92 -14.90 -0.19 9.06
N ASN A 93 -13.93 -0.48 8.18
CA ASN A 93 -12.91 0.46 7.71
C ASN A 93 -13.47 1.63 6.88
N ASP A 94 -14.79 1.75 6.75
CA ASP A 94 -15.46 2.68 5.85
C ASP A 94 -15.88 4.00 6.53
N SER A 95 -15.21 4.37 7.63
CA SER A 95 -15.46 5.65 8.30
C SER A 95 -15.08 6.82 7.36
N PRO A 96 -16.00 7.78 7.09
CA PRO A 96 -15.69 8.99 6.34
C PRO A 96 -14.53 9.80 6.94
N GLN A 97 -14.42 9.79 8.27
CA GLN A 97 -13.36 10.49 9.00
C GLN A 97 -11.99 9.83 8.77
N TYR A 98 -11.95 8.50 8.71
CA TYR A 98 -10.73 7.76 8.39
C TYR A 98 -10.24 8.09 6.96
N LYS A 99 -11.14 8.05 5.97
CA LYS A 99 -10.80 8.39 4.58
C LYS A 99 -10.25 9.82 4.46
N GLN A 100 -10.87 10.77 5.15
CA GLN A 100 -10.38 12.15 5.19
C GLN A 100 -8.99 12.24 5.81
N ALA A 101 -8.77 11.58 6.95
CA ALA A 101 -7.48 11.54 7.64
C ALA A 101 -6.38 10.90 6.77
N ALA A 102 -6.68 9.77 6.11
CA ALA A 102 -5.77 9.10 5.19
C ALA A 102 -5.36 10.00 4.01
N GLY A 103 -6.31 10.74 3.43
CA GLY A 103 -6.02 11.71 2.37
C GLY A 103 -5.09 12.84 2.83
N ILE A 104 -5.25 13.31 4.07
CA ILE A 104 -4.36 14.34 4.65
C ILE A 104 -2.94 13.77 4.84
N VAL A 105 -2.81 12.55 5.37
CA VAL A 105 -1.50 11.89 5.56
C VAL A 105 -0.79 11.63 4.24
N ALA A 106 -1.53 11.21 3.21
CA ALA A 106 -1.00 11.02 1.87
C ALA A 106 -0.38 12.33 1.33
N ARG A 107 -1.11 13.45 1.46
CA ARG A 107 -0.58 14.78 1.12
C ARG A 107 0.69 15.14 1.89
N LEU A 108 0.75 14.89 3.20
CA LEU A 108 1.92 15.21 4.04
C LEU A 108 3.16 14.38 3.69
N THR A 109 2.95 13.10 3.35
CA THR A 109 4.05 12.18 3.01
C THR A 109 4.51 12.31 1.56
N GLY A 110 3.84 13.13 0.74
CA GLY A 110 4.10 13.24 -0.69
C GLY A 110 3.76 11.98 -1.48
N LYS A 111 3.22 10.94 -0.81
CA LYS A 111 2.64 9.77 -1.47
C LYS A 111 1.25 10.20 -1.94
N GLN A 112 1.04 10.25 -3.26
CA GLN A 112 -0.34 10.20 -3.75
C GLN A 112 -0.97 8.95 -3.12
N PRO A 113 -2.14 9.05 -2.47
CA PRO A 113 -2.82 7.86 -2.01
C PRO A 113 -2.97 6.98 -3.25
N ASP A 114 -2.48 5.74 -3.20
CA ASP A 114 -2.88 4.77 -4.21
C ASP A 114 -4.41 4.85 -4.24
N PRO A 115 -5.03 5.21 -5.38
CA PRO A 115 -6.46 5.28 -5.44
C PRO A 115 -6.94 3.94 -4.91
N VAL A 116 -7.74 3.96 -3.83
CA VAL A 116 -8.55 2.80 -3.47
C VAL A 116 -9.51 2.68 -4.63
N ALA A 117 -9.03 2.03 -5.69
CA ALA A 117 -9.78 1.82 -6.89
C ALA A 117 -10.99 1.03 -6.41
N THR A 118 -12.16 1.62 -6.58
CA THR A 118 -13.37 0.82 -6.52
C THR A 118 -13.17 -0.38 -7.45
N GLU A 119 -13.76 -1.53 -7.14
CA GLU A 119 -13.64 -2.71 -8.00
C GLU A 119 -13.88 -2.37 -9.49
N GLN A 120 -14.87 -1.50 -9.74
CA GLN A 120 -15.18 -0.98 -11.07
C GLN A 120 -14.03 -0.16 -11.69
N GLU A 121 -13.42 0.73 -10.93
CA GLU A 121 -12.27 1.52 -11.38
C GLU A 121 -11.04 0.65 -11.64
N PHE A 122 -10.82 -0.40 -10.86
CA PHE A 122 -9.78 -1.41 -11.10
C PHE A 122 -10.05 -2.18 -12.40
N LEU A 123 -11.28 -2.68 -12.57
CA LEU A 123 -11.70 -3.44 -13.77
C LEU A 123 -11.65 -2.61 -15.05
N HIS A 124 -11.77 -1.29 -14.97
CA HIS A 124 -11.69 -0.37 -16.11
C HIS A 124 -10.28 0.18 -16.38
N ARG A 125 -9.26 -0.24 -15.61
CA ARG A 125 -7.87 0.12 -15.91
C ARG A 125 -7.43 -0.54 -17.23
N HIS A 126 -7.24 0.29 -18.25
CA HIS A 126 -6.67 -0.15 -19.51
C HIS A 126 -5.17 0.16 -19.56
N TYR A 127 -4.36 -0.88 -19.62
CA TYR A 127 -2.93 -0.77 -19.93
C TYR A 127 -2.77 -0.68 -21.45
N GLN A 128 -2.49 0.52 -21.95
CA GLN A 128 -2.23 0.74 -23.38
C GLN A 128 -0.80 0.36 -23.74
N ASN A 129 -0.58 -0.08 -24.99
CA ASN A 129 0.74 -0.31 -25.59
C ASN A 129 1.58 -1.45 -24.96
N ILE A 130 0.96 -2.59 -24.64
CA ILE A 130 1.69 -3.80 -24.27
C ILE A 130 2.39 -4.32 -25.54
N SER A 131 3.73 -4.26 -25.58
CA SER A 131 4.53 -4.80 -26.69
C SER A 131 5.38 -5.98 -26.23
N ILE A 132 5.17 -7.12 -26.88
CA ILE A 132 5.92 -8.36 -26.63
C ILE A 132 7.29 -8.33 -27.31
N LYS A 133 7.49 -7.46 -28.31
CA LYS A 133 8.73 -7.33 -29.08
C LYS A 133 9.94 -6.94 -28.25
N ASN A 134 9.72 -6.23 -27.14
CA ASN A 134 10.79 -5.80 -26.24
C ASN A 134 11.23 -6.90 -25.27
N LEU A 135 10.50 -8.02 -25.22
CA LEU A 135 10.90 -9.17 -24.44
C LEU A 135 11.98 -9.92 -25.20
N SER A 136 13.03 -10.29 -24.49
CA SER A 136 14.01 -11.22 -25.01
C SER A 136 13.34 -12.61 -25.03
N ILE A 137 12.68 -12.98 -26.12
CA ILE A 137 12.08 -14.31 -26.32
C ILE A 137 12.32 -14.75 -27.78
N ASP A 138 12.02 -16.01 -28.11
CA ASP A 138 12.20 -16.51 -29.49
C ASP A 138 11.46 -15.61 -30.50
N PRO A 139 12.17 -15.03 -31.49
CA PRO A 139 11.56 -14.16 -32.50
C PRO A 139 10.41 -14.82 -33.27
N ASN A 140 10.41 -16.14 -33.41
CA ASN A 140 9.34 -16.87 -34.09
C ASN A 140 8.06 -16.97 -33.23
N LEU A 141 8.19 -16.85 -31.91
CA LEU A 141 7.06 -16.92 -30.98
C LEU A 141 6.37 -15.56 -30.82
N VAL A 142 7.09 -14.45 -31.05
CA VAL A 142 6.57 -13.08 -30.90
C VAL A 142 5.26 -12.86 -31.68
N PRO A 143 5.15 -13.19 -32.99
CA PRO A 143 3.91 -12.96 -33.74
C PRO A 143 2.72 -13.76 -33.20
N VAL A 144 2.97 -14.97 -32.70
CA VAL A 144 1.93 -15.85 -32.13
C VAL A 144 1.39 -15.25 -30.84
N LEU A 145 2.27 -14.76 -29.96
CA LEU A 145 1.86 -14.15 -28.70
C LEU A 145 1.16 -12.81 -28.91
N GLU A 146 1.60 -12.00 -29.88
CA GLU A 146 0.91 -10.76 -30.24
C GLU A 146 -0.49 -11.04 -30.78
N SER A 147 -0.65 -12.04 -31.64
CA SER A 147 -1.96 -12.47 -32.13
C SER A 147 -2.89 -12.93 -31.00
N ARG A 148 -2.37 -13.73 -30.06
CA ARG A 148 -3.16 -14.18 -28.89
C ARG A 148 -3.51 -13.03 -27.95
N LEU A 149 -2.63 -12.06 -27.77
CA LEU A 149 -2.91 -10.88 -26.97
C LEU A 149 -4.05 -10.05 -27.58
N ALA A 150 -4.04 -9.87 -28.90
CA ALA A 150 -5.15 -9.21 -29.60
C ALA A 150 -6.46 -10.00 -29.45
N GLU A 151 -6.42 -11.32 -29.58
CA GLU A 151 -7.59 -12.19 -29.36
C GLU A 151 -8.12 -12.07 -27.93
N ALA A 152 -7.25 -12.07 -26.92
CA ALA A 152 -7.63 -11.93 -25.52
C ALA A 152 -8.34 -10.59 -25.26
N GLN A 153 -7.84 -9.51 -25.86
CA GLN A 153 -8.46 -8.18 -25.77
C GLN A 153 -9.86 -8.16 -26.41
N HIS A 154 -10.05 -8.85 -27.54
CA HIS A 154 -11.36 -8.98 -28.17
C HIS A 154 -12.34 -9.84 -27.35
N CYS A 155 -11.85 -10.90 -26.71
CA CYS A 155 -12.67 -11.78 -25.88
C CYS A 155 -13.06 -11.18 -24.53
N LEU A 156 -12.34 -10.17 -24.01
CA LEU A 156 -12.54 -9.64 -22.67
C LEU A 156 -13.99 -9.21 -22.38
N ALA A 157 -14.67 -8.63 -23.37
CA ALA A 157 -16.03 -8.11 -23.21
C ALA A 157 -17.14 -9.19 -23.32
N SER A 158 -16.87 -10.31 -23.99
CA SER A 158 -17.91 -11.25 -24.45
C SER A 158 -17.64 -12.72 -24.11
N ALA A 159 -16.39 -13.09 -23.86
CA ALA A 159 -15.93 -14.45 -23.59
C ALA A 159 -14.85 -14.45 -22.50
N PRO A 160 -15.20 -14.19 -21.23
CA PRO A 160 -14.24 -14.06 -20.14
C PRO A 160 -13.43 -15.36 -19.91
N LEU A 161 -14.04 -16.53 -20.09
CA LEU A 161 -13.33 -17.81 -19.96
C LEU A 161 -12.26 -17.99 -21.05
N ALA A 162 -12.56 -17.63 -22.30
CA ALA A 162 -11.58 -17.66 -23.39
C ALA A 162 -10.42 -16.69 -23.10
N THR A 163 -10.73 -15.52 -22.55
CA THR A 163 -9.71 -14.54 -22.13
C THR A 163 -8.75 -15.13 -21.10
N ILE A 164 -9.26 -15.86 -20.10
CA ILE A 164 -8.42 -16.53 -19.09
C ILE A 164 -7.47 -17.54 -19.74
N PHE A 165 -7.97 -18.38 -20.65
CA PHE A 165 -7.13 -19.36 -21.36
C PHE A 165 -6.06 -18.69 -22.23
N LEU A 166 -6.43 -17.62 -22.95
CA LEU A 166 -5.50 -16.87 -23.79
C LEU A 166 -4.41 -16.20 -22.93
N CYS A 167 -4.77 -15.59 -21.80
CA CYS A 167 -3.82 -15.04 -20.83
C CYS A 167 -2.84 -16.12 -20.32
N GLY A 168 -3.34 -17.32 -20.01
CA GLY A 168 -2.50 -18.45 -19.61
C GLY A 168 -1.50 -18.86 -20.69
N SER A 169 -1.97 -18.99 -21.93
CA SER A 169 -1.10 -19.34 -23.07
C SER A 169 -0.05 -18.27 -23.38
N ILE A 170 -0.41 -16.99 -23.27
CA ILE A 170 0.54 -15.88 -23.45
C ILE A 170 1.61 -15.93 -22.36
N LEU A 171 1.20 -16.11 -21.10
CA LEU A 171 2.11 -16.19 -19.95
C LEU A 171 3.06 -17.37 -20.09
N GLU A 172 2.57 -18.54 -20.49
CA GLU A 172 3.39 -19.73 -20.73
C GLU A 172 4.47 -19.46 -21.80
N GLY A 173 4.11 -18.84 -22.93
CA GLY A 173 5.07 -18.52 -23.99
C GLY A 173 6.14 -17.52 -23.54
N ILE A 174 5.77 -16.51 -22.75
CA ILE A 174 6.72 -15.56 -22.17
C ILE A 174 7.65 -16.25 -21.17
N LEU A 175 7.10 -17.04 -20.24
CA LEU A 175 7.87 -17.73 -19.22
C LEU A 175 8.81 -18.78 -19.83
N LEU A 176 8.38 -19.48 -20.88
CA LEU A 176 9.24 -20.39 -21.64
C LEU A 176 10.42 -19.62 -22.26
N GLY A 177 10.18 -18.47 -22.87
CA GLY A 177 11.24 -17.63 -23.43
C GLY A 177 12.27 -17.19 -22.39
N VAL A 178 11.81 -16.83 -21.18
CA VAL A 178 12.69 -16.50 -20.04
C VAL A 178 13.47 -17.74 -19.56
N ALA A 179 12.80 -18.90 -19.45
CA ALA A 179 13.42 -20.14 -19.01
C ALA A 179 14.54 -20.60 -19.97
N LEU A 180 14.33 -20.47 -21.27
CA LEU A 180 15.31 -20.83 -22.30
C LEU A 180 16.58 -19.97 -22.28
N GLN A 181 16.52 -18.75 -21.73
CA GLN A 181 17.71 -17.91 -21.54
C GLN A 181 18.54 -18.33 -20.33
N LYS A 182 17.91 -18.94 -19.34
CA LYS A 182 18.54 -19.34 -18.08
C LYS A 182 18.25 -20.81 -17.75
N PRO A 183 18.60 -21.75 -18.63
CA PRO A 183 18.19 -23.15 -18.50
C PRO A 183 18.73 -23.81 -17.23
N LYS A 184 19.94 -23.43 -16.80
CA LYS A 184 20.55 -23.96 -15.56
C LYS A 184 19.79 -23.49 -14.31
N GLU A 185 19.47 -22.20 -14.22
CA GLU A 185 18.70 -21.64 -13.10
C GLU A 185 17.28 -22.22 -13.06
N PHE A 186 16.63 -22.33 -14.22
CA PHE A 186 15.30 -22.91 -14.34
C PHE A 186 15.25 -24.37 -13.88
N ASN A 187 16.17 -25.22 -14.35
CA ASN A 187 16.22 -26.64 -14.00
C ASN A 187 16.67 -26.92 -12.56
N GLN A 188 17.18 -25.91 -11.85
CA GLN A 188 17.63 -26.01 -10.46
C GLN A 188 16.67 -25.30 -9.49
N ALA A 189 15.60 -24.70 -9.98
CA ALA A 189 14.62 -24.04 -9.14
C ALA A 189 13.93 -25.07 -8.24
N ALA A 190 13.73 -24.74 -6.96
CA ALA A 190 13.17 -25.65 -5.96
C ALA A 190 11.75 -26.17 -6.28
N ILE A 191 11.06 -25.54 -7.23
CA ILE A 191 9.70 -25.88 -7.69
C ILE A 191 9.73 -26.65 -9.03
N ALA A 192 10.88 -26.69 -9.72
CA ALA A 192 11.05 -27.36 -11.02
C ALA A 192 11.26 -28.88 -10.89
N ASP A 193 11.02 -29.45 -9.71
CA ASP A 193 11.27 -30.86 -9.44
C ASP A 193 10.25 -31.77 -10.15
N LEU A 194 10.62 -32.23 -11.36
CA LEU A 194 9.96 -33.31 -12.08
C LEU A 194 10.38 -34.71 -11.58
N SER A 195 11.15 -34.84 -10.49
CA SER A 195 11.62 -36.14 -9.98
C SER A 195 10.56 -36.94 -9.21
N GLY A 196 9.34 -36.40 -9.04
CA GLY A 196 8.22 -37.08 -8.36
C GLY A 196 7.56 -38.25 -9.11
N VAL A 197 7.94 -38.56 -10.36
CA VAL A 197 7.38 -39.69 -11.14
C VAL A 197 8.47 -40.68 -11.55
N ARG A 198 9.23 -41.20 -10.57
CA ARG A 198 9.87 -42.52 -10.68
C ARG A 198 9.89 -43.21 -9.32
N LYS A 199 8.81 -43.93 -9.02
CA LYS A 199 8.83 -45.33 -8.57
C LYS A 199 7.42 -45.90 -8.65
#